data_AF-A0A6G4WBE1-F1
#
_entry.id   AF-A0A6G4WBE1-F1
#
_cell.length_a   1.000
_cell.length_b   1.000
_cell.length_c   1.000
_cell.angle_alpha   90.00
_cell.angle_beta   90.00
_cell.angle_gamma   90.00
#
_symmetry.space_group_name_H-M   'P 1'
#
loop_
_entity.id
_entity.type
_entity.pdbx_description
1 polymer ?
#
loop_
_entity_poly.entity_id
_entity_poly.type
_entity_poly.pdbx_seq_one_letter_code
_entity_poly.pdbx_strand_id
1 'polypeptide(L)'
;MQISVTEAKGQLTELVRRAEAGDEVVLTRHGQAAVRLVPVKVAPSPKARRALIDAVRASGAAKATAGPDAARSQDFLYDDDGLPK
;
A
#
# COMPACT_ATOMS: atom_id res chain seq x y z
N MET A 1 2.78 19.10 -1.72
CA MET A 1 2.74 20.43 -2.37
C MET A 1 1.42 21.11 -2.04
N GLN A 2 1.44 22.42 -1.74
CA GLN A 2 0.24 23.23 -1.55
C GLN A 2 0.21 24.34 -2.61
N ILE A 3 -0.91 24.50 -3.29
CA ILE A 3 -1.06 25.50 -4.36
C ILE A 3 -2.42 26.19 -4.23
N SER A 4 -2.51 27.48 -4.52
CA SER A 4 -3.80 28.16 -4.49
C SER A 4 -4.70 27.69 -5.64
N VAL A 5 -6.02 27.65 -5.43
CA VAL A 5 -6.97 27.28 -6.50
C VAL A 5 -6.82 28.18 -7.73
N THR A 6 -6.49 29.46 -7.52
CA THR A 6 -6.26 30.43 -8.60
C THR A 6 -5.00 30.11 -9.40
N GLU A 7 -3.93 29.69 -8.73
CA GLU A 7 -2.66 29.33 -9.38
C GLU A 7 -2.72 27.94 -10.03
N ALA A 8 -3.48 27.02 -9.44
CA ALA A 8 -3.76 25.71 -10.03
C ALA A 8 -4.51 25.83 -11.37
N LYS A 9 -5.22 26.94 -11.59
CA LYS A 9 -5.93 27.23 -12.84
C LYS A 9 -4.93 27.38 -13.98
N GLY A 10 -4.97 26.44 -14.92
CA GLY A 10 -4.04 26.36 -16.07
C GLY A 10 -2.95 25.31 -15.92
N GLN A 11 -2.73 24.77 -14.72
CA GLN A 11 -1.78 23.67 -14.46
C GLN A 11 -2.47 22.41 -13.90
N LEU A 12 -3.80 22.41 -13.79
CA LEU A 12 -4.56 21.30 -13.20
C LEU A 12 -4.23 19.94 -13.81
N THR A 13 -4.01 19.87 -15.13
CA THR A 13 -3.62 18.62 -15.81
C THR A 13 -2.31 18.05 -15.28
N GLU A 14 -1.30 18.90 -15.08
CA GLU A 14 -0.01 18.48 -14.52
C GLU A 14 -0.12 18.14 -13.04
N LEU A 15 -0.91 18.90 -12.27
CA LEU A 15 -1.17 18.62 -10.86
C LEU A 15 -1.87 17.27 -10.66
N VAL A 16 -2.80 16.92 -11.54
CA VAL A 16 -3.46 15.61 -11.56
C VAL A 16 -2.45 14.52 -11.90
N ARG A 17 -1.64 14.70 -12.94
CA ARG A 17 -0.58 13.73 -13.31
C ARG A 17 0.39 13.46 -12.16
N ARG A 18 0.78 14.51 -11.43
CA ARG A 18 1.61 14.39 -10.22
C ARG A 18 0.90 13.61 -9.12
N ALA A 19 -0.36 13.93 -8.85
CA ALA A 19 -1.16 13.18 -7.88
C ALA A 19 -1.32 11.69 -8.25
N GLU A 20 -1.46 11.38 -9.54
CA GLU A 20 -1.50 10.02 -10.07
C GLU A 20 -0.17 9.28 -9.93
N ALA A 21 0.96 10.00 -10.08
CA ALA A 21 2.30 9.47 -9.84
C ALA A 21 2.61 9.23 -8.35
N GLY A 22 1.77 9.76 -7.44
CA GLY A 22 1.90 9.56 -5.99
C GLY A 22 2.28 10.82 -5.20
N ASP A 23 2.41 11.97 -5.86
CA ASP A 23 2.67 13.23 -5.17
C ASP A 23 1.44 13.69 -4.39
N GLU A 24 1.64 14.18 -3.16
CA GLU A 24 0.56 14.82 -2.42
C GLU A 24 0.35 16.26 -2.92
N VAL A 25 -0.82 16.52 -3.52
CA VAL A 25 -1.21 17.84 -4.01
C VAL A 25 -2.43 18.35 -3.24
N VAL A 26 -2.27 19.47 -2.55
CA VAL A 26 -3.32 20.14 -1.78
C VAL A 26 -3.65 21.48 -2.42
N LEU A 27 -4.91 21.67 -2.79
CA LEU A 27 -5.44 22.94 -3.26
C LEU A 27 -5.86 23.78 -2.06
N THR A 28 -5.46 25.05 -2.06
CA THR A 28 -5.75 26.01 -1.00
C THR A 28 -6.63 27.14 -1.49
N ARG A 29 -7.47 27.66 -0.60
CA ARG A 29 -8.28 28.87 -0.83
C ARG A 29 -7.99 29.84 0.29
N HIS A 30 -7.60 31.07 -0.04
CA HIS A 30 -7.18 32.09 0.94
C HIS A 30 -6.08 31.59 1.90
N GLY A 31 -5.12 30.81 1.38
CA GLY A 31 -4.00 30.26 2.17
C GLY A 31 -4.37 29.08 3.06
N GLN A 32 -5.63 28.64 3.07
CA GLN A 32 -6.09 27.49 3.84
C GLN A 32 -6.30 26.27 2.94
N ALA A 33 -5.86 25.09 3.39
CA ALA A 33 -6.10 23.85 2.68
C ALA A 33 -7.62 23.61 2.50
N ALA A 34 -8.05 23.44 1.26
CA ALA A 34 -9.46 23.29 0.90
C ALA A 34 -9.76 21.89 0.36
N VAL A 35 -8.89 21.35 -0.51
CA VAL A 35 -9.09 20.05 -1.16
C VAL A 35 -7.74 19.35 -1.34
N ARG A 36 -7.72 18.02 -1.33
CA ARG A 36 -6.55 17.22 -1.72
C ARG A 36 -6.86 16.43 -2.99
N LEU A 37 -5.97 16.47 -3.97
CA LEU A 37 -6.05 15.58 -5.12
C LEU A 37 -5.54 14.21 -4.70
N VAL A 38 -6.37 13.20 -4.91
CA VAL A 38 -6.03 11.80 -4.64
C VAL A 38 -6.31 10.98 -5.88
N PRO A 39 -5.41 10.07 -6.27
CA PRO A 39 -5.65 9.19 -7.39
C PRO A 39 -6.81 8.25 -7.10
N VAL A 40 -7.69 8.08 -8.08
CA VAL A 40 -8.75 7.07 -8.01
C VAL A 40 -8.11 5.72 -8.32
N LYS A 41 -7.78 4.96 -7.28
CA LYS A 41 -7.22 3.61 -7.44
C LYS A 41 -8.35 2.64 -7.78
N VAL A 42 -8.32 2.08 -8.98
CA VAL A 42 -9.21 0.98 -9.36
C VAL A 42 -8.74 -0.28 -8.63
N ALA A 43 -9.65 -0.91 -7.90
CA ALA A 43 -9.36 -2.19 -7.26
C ALA A 43 -8.99 -3.23 -8.34
N PRO A 44 -7.93 -4.03 -8.14
CA PRO A 44 -7.58 -5.07 -9.09
C PRO A 44 -8.74 -6.04 -9.26
N SER A 45 -8.98 -6.47 -10.50
CA SER A 45 -10.01 -7.47 -10.77
C SER A 45 -9.75 -8.75 -9.97
N PRO A 46 -10.78 -9.58 -9.68
CA PRO A 46 -10.58 -10.84 -8.98
C PRO A 46 -9.51 -11.74 -9.62
N LYS A 47 -9.43 -11.74 -10.96
CA LYS A 47 -8.40 -12.46 -11.73
C LYS A 47 -7.00 -11.88 -11.50
N ALA A 48 -6.84 -10.56 -11.59
CA ALA A 48 -5.55 -9.90 -11.37
C ALA A 48 -5.07 -10.10 -9.92
N ARG A 49 -6.00 -10.02 -8.95
CA ARG A 49 -5.70 -10.26 -7.54
C ARG A 49 -5.26 -11.71 -7.28
N ARG A 50 -5.93 -12.70 -7.89
CA ARG A 50 -5.53 -14.11 -7.79
C ARG A 50 -4.12 -14.31 -8.36
N ALA A 51 -3.86 -13.81 -9.56
CA ALA A 51 -2.56 -13.92 -10.20
C ALA A 51 -1.44 -13.30 -9.35
N LEU A 52 -1.69 -12.15 -8.71
CA LEU A 52 -0.74 -11.53 -7.78
C LEU A 52 -0.45 -12.42 -6.57
N ILE A 53 -1.49 -12.98 -5.93
CA ILE A 53 -1.34 -13.87 -4.77
C ILE A 53 -0.53 -15.11 -5.16
N ASP A 54 -0.81 -15.71 -6.32
CA ASP A 54 -0.11 -16.90 -6.79
C ASP A 54 1.37 -16.60 -7.09
N ALA A 55 1.67 -15.45 -7.70
CA ALA A 55 3.04 -15.00 -7.96
C ALA A 55 3.83 -14.76 -6.66
N VAL A 56 3.20 -14.13 -5.66
CA VAL A 56 3.81 -13.94 -4.33
C VAL A 56 4.04 -15.29 -3.64
N ARG A 57 3.08 -16.21 -3.72
CA ARG A 57 3.21 -17.57 -3.15
C ARG A 57 4.38 -18.33 -3.79
N ALA A 58 4.50 -18.29 -5.11
CA ALA A 58 5.61 -18.94 -5.83
C ALA A 58 6.97 -18.34 -5.41
N SER A 59 7.04 -17.01 -5.33
CA SER A 59 8.25 -16.30 -4.89
C SER A 59 8.64 -16.64 -3.45
N GLY A 60 7.65 -16.79 -2.57
CA GLY A 60 7.87 -17.21 -1.18
C GLY A 60 8.32 -18.66 -1.06
N ALA A 61 7.71 -19.57 -1.82
CA ALA A 61 8.07 -20.98 -1.82
C ALA A 61 9.53 -21.22 -2.22
N ALA A 62 10.08 -20.42 -3.13
CA ALA A 62 11.50 -20.47 -3.50
C ALA A 62 12.46 -20.12 -2.34
N LYS A 63 11.96 -19.48 -1.28
CA LYS A 63 12.73 -19.11 -0.08
C LYS A 63 12.44 -20.01 1.13
N ALA A 64 11.69 -21.11 0.95
CA ALA A 64 11.36 -22.00 2.05
C ALA A 64 12.62 -22.68 2.60
N THR A 65 12.83 -22.57 3.91
CA THR A 65 13.89 -23.29 4.63
C THR A 65 13.38 -24.62 5.14
N ALA A 66 14.25 -25.62 5.22
CA ALA A 66 13.96 -26.85 5.95
C ALA A 66 13.86 -26.51 7.44
N GLY A 67 12.67 -26.60 8.02
CA GLY A 67 12.39 -26.24 9.41
C GLY A 67 10.94 -26.54 9.78
N PRO A 68 10.55 -26.31 11.06
CA PRO A 68 9.18 -26.47 11.49
C PRO A 68 8.25 -25.60 10.64
N ASP A 69 7.07 -26.14 10.33
CA ASP A 69 6.08 -25.36 9.60
C ASP A 69 5.57 -24.17 10.44
N ALA A 70 4.76 -23.31 9.82
CA ALA A 70 4.20 -22.16 10.50
C ALA A 70 3.37 -22.54 11.75
N ALA A 71 2.75 -23.71 11.76
CA ALA A 71 1.96 -24.18 12.90
C ALA A 71 2.84 -24.50 14.12
N ARG A 72 4.10 -24.84 13.89
CA ARG A 72 5.12 -25.18 14.90
C ARG A 72 6.11 -24.04 15.19
N SER A 73 5.90 -22.87 14.58
CA SER A 73 6.85 -21.75 14.62
C SER A 73 7.05 -21.16 16.02
N GLN A 74 6.21 -21.52 16.98
CA GLN A 74 6.22 -21.02 18.36
C GLN A 74 6.49 -22.11 19.41
N ASP A 75 6.77 -23.35 19.00
CA ASP A 75 7.01 -24.48 19.91
C ASP A 75 8.21 -24.23 20.85
N PHE A 76 9.11 -23.30 20.50
CA PHE A 76 10.22 -22.90 21.37
C PHE A 76 9.81 -21.98 22.52
N LEU A 77 8.63 -21.35 22.45
CA LEU A 77 8.13 -20.41 23.45
C LEU A 77 7.45 -21.10 24.64
N TYR A 78 6.97 -22.33 24.44
CA TYR A 78 6.18 -23.06 25.43
C TYR A 78 6.84 -24.42 25.75
N ASP A 79 6.69 -24.90 26.98
CA ASP A 79 7.02 -26.27 27.34
C ASP A 79 5.92 -27.27 26.96
N ASP A 80 6.12 -28.56 27.28
CA ASP A 80 5.16 -29.63 26.93
C ASP A 80 3.82 -29.49 27.68
N ASP A 81 3.78 -28.70 28.75
CA ASP A 81 2.58 -28.34 29.52
C ASP A 81 1.91 -27.05 28.99
N GLY A 82 2.50 -26.40 27.99
CA GLY A 82 1.99 -25.16 27.40
C GLY A 82 2.31 -23.89 28.19
N LEU A 83 3.23 -23.96 29.17
CA LEU A 83 3.68 -22.81 29.94
C LEU A 83 4.85 -22.11 29.24
N PRO A 84 4.95 -20.76 29.33
CA PRO A 84 6.09 -20.04 28.78
C PRO A 84 7.41 -20.51 29.41
N LYS A 85 8.41 -20.77 28.57
CA LYS A 85 9.80 -21.02 29.00
C LYS A 85 10.53 -19.77 29.45
#